data_AF-A0A7S3XTS7-F1
#
_entry.id   AF-A0A7S3XTS7-F1
#
_cell.length_a   1.000
_cell.length_b   1.000
_cell.length_c   1.000
_cell.angle_alpha   90.00
_cell.angle_beta   90.00
_cell.angle_gamma   90.00
#
_symmetry.space_group_name_H-M   'P 1'
#
loop_
_entity.id
_entity.type
_entity.pdbx_description
1 polymer ?
#
loop_
_entity_poly.entity_id
_entity_poly.type
_entity_poly.pdbx_seq_one_letter_code
_entity_poly.pdbx_strand_id
1 'polypeptide(L)'
;RDGLAAALPRDLFPLFTAAELERLLCGGPEVDVDALRAGAEYEGCGPEDAHVRAFWEVLTEMGPAERSAFLRFAWARARAPAAGRGGTAAALKIQTPAPEASSGNPDGPLPTAQTCFFSLSLPRYSSKEVLRAKLRLAVAEAPNMDADVRLHNADGWADV
;
A
#
# COMPACT_ATOMS: atom_id res chain seq x y z
N ARG A 1 -22.46 9.67 17.98
CA ARG A 1 -21.39 9.61 19.01
C ARG A 1 -21.26 8.21 19.62
N ASP A 2 -22.34 7.43 19.73
CA ASP A 2 -22.28 6.13 20.41
C ASP A 2 -21.61 5.00 19.62
N GLY A 3 -21.68 5.02 18.28
CA GLY A 3 -20.99 4.02 17.45
C GLY A 3 -19.45 4.08 17.55
N LEU A 4 -18.87 5.29 17.50
CA LEU A 4 -17.41 5.46 17.65
C LEU A 4 -16.93 5.06 19.05
N ALA A 5 -17.73 5.36 20.07
CA ALA A 5 -17.45 5.00 21.46
C ALA A 5 -17.60 3.50 21.77
N ALA A 6 -18.23 2.73 20.87
CA ALA A 6 -18.27 1.27 20.96
C ALA A 6 -16.98 0.62 20.42
N ALA A 7 -16.27 1.31 19.52
CA ALA A 7 -15.01 0.85 18.94
C ALA A 7 -13.77 1.37 19.68
N LEU A 8 -13.86 2.56 20.31
CA LEU A 8 -12.76 3.21 21.03
C LEU A 8 -13.22 3.70 22.40
N PRO A 9 -12.43 3.50 23.48
CA PRO A 9 -12.75 4.03 24.80
C PRO A 9 -12.94 5.55 24.78
N ARG A 10 -14.05 6.02 25.37
CA ARG A 10 -14.41 7.46 25.39
C ARG A 10 -13.35 8.32 26.07
N ASP A 11 -12.63 7.74 27.03
CA ASP A 11 -11.61 8.41 27.81
C ASP A 11 -10.34 8.74 27.02
N LEU A 12 -10.18 8.17 25.80
CA LEU A 12 -9.07 8.50 24.92
C LEU A 12 -9.28 9.82 24.17
N PHE A 13 -10.52 10.21 23.89
CA PHE A 13 -10.79 11.40 23.07
C PHE A 13 -10.29 12.73 23.66
N PRO A 14 -10.32 12.95 24.98
CA PRO A 14 -9.75 14.16 25.59
C PRO A 14 -8.21 14.19 25.58
N LEU A 15 -7.54 13.04 25.36
CA LEU A 15 -6.08 12.93 25.42
C LEU A 15 -5.40 13.34 24.11
N PHE A 16 -6.15 13.49 23.02
CA PHE A 16 -5.61 13.79 21.70
C PHE A 16 -6.33 14.98 21.06
N THR A 17 -5.57 15.80 20.34
CA THR A 17 -6.15 16.73 19.37
C THR A 17 -6.74 15.95 18.18
N ALA A 18 -7.62 16.61 17.40
CA ALA A 18 -8.20 16.00 16.19
C ALA A 18 -7.11 15.49 15.22
N ALA A 19 -6.02 16.24 15.07
CA ALA A 19 -4.91 15.87 14.19
C ALA A 19 -4.09 14.68 14.72
N GLU A 20 -3.92 14.57 16.04
CA GLU A 20 -3.23 13.42 16.65
C GLU A 20 -4.07 12.15 16.59
N LEU A 21 -5.39 12.27 16.81
CA LEU A 21 -6.31 11.15 16.66
C LEU A 21 -6.38 10.68 15.21
N GLU A 22 -6.41 11.59 14.24
CA GLU A 22 -6.34 11.24 12.81
C GLU A 22 -5.03 10.52 12.48
N ARG A 23 -3.90 11.02 12.95
CA ARG A 23 -2.60 10.37 12.71
C ARG A 23 -2.52 8.99 13.36
N LEU A 24 -3.12 8.81 14.54
CA LEU A 24 -3.18 7.52 15.23
C LEU A 24 -4.05 6.50 14.47
N LEU A 25 -5.23 6.92 14.03
CA LEU A 25 -6.20 6.02 13.38
C LEU A 25 -5.87 5.76 11.91
N CYS A 26 -5.43 6.80 11.20
CA CYS A 26 -5.28 6.78 9.77
C CYS A 26 -3.81 6.77 9.31
N GLY A 27 -2.84 6.99 10.21
CA GLY A 27 -1.42 7.01 9.88
C GLY A 27 -0.86 8.39 9.50
N GLY A 28 0.44 8.43 9.22
CA GLY A 28 1.13 9.63 8.76
C GLY A 28 0.72 10.05 7.33
N PRO A 29 0.80 11.35 6.97
CA PRO A 29 0.46 11.82 5.63
C PRO A 29 1.48 11.40 4.56
N GLU A 30 2.72 11.14 4.96
CA GLU A 30 3.81 10.77 4.06
C GLU A 30 4.23 9.31 4.25
N VAL A 31 4.63 8.70 3.14
CA VAL A 31 5.12 7.32 3.11
C VAL A 31 6.62 7.30 3.40
N ASP A 32 6.97 6.83 4.59
CA ASP A 32 8.35 6.56 4.98
C ASP A 32 8.81 5.23 4.38
N VAL A 33 9.62 5.33 3.32
CA VAL A 33 10.14 4.16 2.58
C VAL A 33 11.13 3.35 3.43
N ASP A 34 11.90 3.99 4.30
CA ASP A 34 12.86 3.30 5.16
C ASP A 34 12.14 2.51 6.25
N ALA A 35 11.08 3.07 6.83
CA ALA A 35 10.22 2.34 7.76
C ALA A 35 9.52 1.14 7.10
N LEU A 36 9.02 1.31 5.86
CA LEU A 36 8.46 0.20 5.07
C LEU A 36 9.50 -0.90 4.83
N ARG A 37 10.73 -0.51 4.46
CA ARG A 37 11.83 -1.44 4.18
C ARG A 37 12.27 -2.20 5.43
N ALA A 38 12.35 -1.52 6.57
CA ALA A 38 12.74 -2.12 7.85
C ALA A 38 11.75 -3.19 8.34
N GLY A 39 10.46 -3.02 8.03
CA GLY A 39 9.40 -3.96 8.37
C GLY A 39 9.08 -4.97 7.27
N ALA A 40 9.77 -4.96 6.12
CA ALA A 40 9.41 -5.82 4.99
C ALA A 40 9.84 -7.28 5.19
N GLU A 41 8.97 -8.20 4.76
CA GLU A 41 9.25 -9.64 4.71
C GLU A 41 9.52 -10.06 3.26
N TYR A 42 10.37 -11.08 3.06
CA TYR A 42 10.78 -11.54 1.74
C TYR A 42 10.53 -13.04 1.58
N GLU A 43 9.96 -13.45 0.45
CA GLU A 43 9.67 -14.87 0.14
C GLU A 43 10.12 -15.21 -1.28
N GLY A 44 10.96 -16.23 -1.43
CA GLY A 44 11.56 -16.58 -2.74
C GLY A 44 12.57 -15.54 -3.26
N CYS A 45 12.90 -14.53 -2.45
CA CYS A 45 13.92 -13.53 -2.70
C CYS A 45 14.53 -13.05 -1.37
N GLY A 46 15.62 -12.29 -1.45
CA GLY A 46 16.28 -11.66 -0.31
C GLY A 46 16.39 -10.15 -0.46
N PRO A 47 16.62 -9.40 0.65
CA PRO A 47 16.81 -7.95 0.62
C PRO A 47 18.01 -7.50 -0.22
N GLU A 48 18.98 -8.40 -0.42
CA GLU A 48 20.20 -8.16 -1.19
C GLU A 48 20.07 -8.51 -2.68
N ASP A 49 18.94 -9.05 -3.11
CA ASP A 49 18.73 -9.37 -4.52
C ASP A 49 18.63 -8.09 -5.36
N ALA A 50 19.19 -8.12 -6.58
CA ALA A 50 19.29 -6.94 -7.43
C ALA A 50 17.92 -6.30 -7.75
N HIS A 51 16.89 -7.12 -8.02
CA HIS A 51 15.54 -6.62 -8.32
C HIS A 51 14.86 -6.04 -7.08
N VAL A 52 15.15 -6.55 -5.88
CA VAL A 52 14.64 -6.04 -4.60
C VAL A 52 15.30 -4.70 -4.25
N ARG A 53 16.63 -4.59 -4.40
CA ARG A 53 17.34 -3.32 -4.21
C ARG A 53 16.83 -2.26 -5.19
N ALA A 54 16.68 -2.63 -6.48
CA ALA A 54 16.13 -1.76 -7.50
C ALA A 54 14.69 -1.30 -7.18
N PHE A 55 13.85 -2.18 -6.62
CA PHE A 55 12.51 -1.82 -6.16
C PHE A 55 12.56 -0.71 -5.09
N TRP A 56 13.37 -0.86 -4.05
CA TRP A 56 13.48 0.14 -2.99
C TRP A 56 14.06 1.47 -3.48
N GLU A 57 15.04 1.42 -4.39
CA GLU A 57 15.56 2.63 -5.03
C GLU A 57 14.48 3.34 -5.84
N VAL A 58 13.71 2.61 -6.67
CA VAL A 58 12.62 3.18 -7.46
C VAL A 58 11.56 3.81 -6.56
N LEU A 59 11.18 3.15 -5.46
CA LEU A 59 10.19 3.67 -4.52
C LEU A 59 10.71 4.92 -3.79
N THR A 60 12.01 4.99 -3.52
CA THR A 60 12.67 6.17 -2.94
C THR A 60 12.72 7.33 -3.93
N GLU A 61 12.89 7.06 -5.23
CA GLU A 61 12.90 8.09 -6.28
C GLU A 61 11.48 8.61 -6.63
N MET A 62 10.44 7.87 -6.27
CA MET A 62 9.05 8.29 -6.44
C MET A 62 8.70 9.49 -5.55
N GLY A 63 7.91 10.42 -6.10
CA GLY A 63 7.40 11.55 -5.34
C GLY A 63 6.31 11.14 -4.31
N PRO A 64 5.96 12.00 -3.35
CA PRO A 64 5.00 11.67 -2.29
C PRO A 64 3.66 11.12 -2.81
N ALA A 65 3.09 11.75 -3.85
CA ALA A 65 1.83 11.31 -4.45
C ALA A 65 1.92 9.91 -5.10
N GLU A 66 3.04 9.60 -5.74
CA GLU A 66 3.29 8.28 -6.34
C GLU A 66 3.46 7.22 -5.25
N ARG A 67 4.15 7.53 -4.14
CA ARG A 67 4.29 6.61 -3.00
C ARG A 67 2.93 6.35 -2.33
N SER A 68 2.08 7.36 -2.16
CA SER A 68 0.72 7.17 -1.66
C SER A 68 -0.15 6.35 -2.62
N ALA A 69 0.05 6.49 -3.93
CA ALA A 69 -0.61 5.63 -4.92
C ALA A 69 -0.11 4.19 -4.84
N PHE A 70 1.20 3.98 -4.67
CA PHE A 70 1.78 2.66 -4.44
C PHE A 70 1.22 2.00 -3.17
N LEU A 71 1.10 2.72 -2.06
CA LEU A 71 0.47 2.16 -0.85
C LEU A 71 -0.99 1.76 -1.08
N ARG A 72 -1.75 2.53 -1.86
CA ARG A 72 -3.12 2.13 -2.25
C ARG A 72 -3.11 0.84 -3.06
N PHE A 73 -2.20 0.73 -4.01
CA PHE A 73 -2.01 -0.49 -4.79
C PHE A 73 -1.63 -1.69 -3.91
N ALA A 74 -0.68 -1.54 -3.00
CA ALA A 74 -0.15 -2.64 -2.19
C ALA A 74 -1.04 -3.02 -0.99
N TRP A 75 -1.64 -2.03 -0.31
CA TRP A 75 -2.29 -2.17 0.99
C TRP A 75 -3.75 -1.70 1.01
N ALA A 76 -4.31 -1.26 -0.12
CA ALA A 76 -5.63 -0.63 -0.19
C ALA A 76 -5.80 0.58 0.77
N ARG A 77 -4.69 1.21 1.17
CA ARG A 77 -4.68 2.37 2.06
C ARG A 77 -3.76 3.44 1.51
N ALA A 78 -4.16 4.70 1.63
CA ALA A 78 -3.32 5.84 1.22
C ALA A 78 -2.21 6.18 2.23
N ARG A 79 -2.27 5.62 3.44
CA ARG A 79 -1.38 5.93 4.55
C ARG A 79 -0.84 4.67 5.20
N ALA A 80 0.43 4.71 5.60
CA ALA A 80 1.07 3.64 6.33
C ALA A 80 0.51 3.57 7.76
N PRO A 81 0.32 2.37 8.35
CA PRO A 81 -0.03 2.25 9.76
C PRO A 81 0.95 3.03 10.62
N ALA A 82 0.45 3.79 11.60
CA ALA A 82 1.33 4.37 12.60
C ALA A 82 2.10 3.24 13.28
N ALA A 83 3.44 3.34 13.33
CA ALA A 83 4.29 2.37 14.01
C ALA A 83 4.02 2.42 15.52
N GLY A 84 3.00 1.68 15.97
CA GLY A 84 2.61 1.57 17.37
C GLY A 84 3.30 0.38 18.02
N ARG A 85 3.93 0.61 19.18
CA ARG A 85 4.48 -0.44 20.06
C ARG A 85 3.43 -1.54 20.28
N GLY A 86 3.65 -2.72 19.69
CA GLY A 86 3.01 -3.97 20.11
C GLY A 86 1.86 -4.52 19.26
N GLY A 87 1.54 -3.92 18.12
CA GLY A 87 0.57 -4.47 17.17
C GLY A 87 1.24 -4.74 15.84
N THR A 88 1.02 -5.92 15.27
CA THR A 88 1.46 -6.35 13.93
C THR A 88 1.12 -5.28 12.87
N ALA A 89 1.98 -4.28 12.67
CA ALA A 89 1.94 -3.47 11.48
C ALA A 89 2.14 -4.46 10.33
N ALA A 90 1.15 -4.57 9.46
CA ALA A 90 1.18 -5.57 8.42
C ALA A 90 2.39 -5.30 7.51
N ALA A 91 3.43 -6.11 7.69
CA ALA A 91 4.66 -6.05 6.93
C ALA A 91 4.36 -6.15 5.43
N LEU A 92 5.01 -5.30 4.63
CA LEU A 92 4.98 -5.49 3.18
C LEU A 92 5.73 -6.78 2.86
N LYS A 93 5.03 -7.77 2.32
CA LYS A 93 5.63 -9.04 1.90
C LYS A 93 6.03 -8.96 0.44
N ILE A 94 7.31 -9.01 0.13
CA ILE A 94 7.80 -9.02 -1.24
C ILE A 94 8.08 -10.46 -1.63
N GLN A 95 7.39 -10.92 -2.66
CA GLN A 95 7.49 -12.28 -3.16
C GLN A 95 7.99 -12.25 -4.59
N THR A 96 8.89 -13.17 -4.94
CA THR A 96 9.29 -13.35 -6.34
C THR A 96 8.58 -14.57 -6.92
N PRO A 97 7.77 -14.41 -7.99
CA PRO A 97 7.07 -15.53 -8.60
C PRO A 97 8.06 -16.57 -9.14
N ALA A 98 7.66 -17.85 -9.09
CA ALA A 98 8.50 -18.96 -9.53
C ALA A 98 8.90 -18.82 -11.02
N PRO A 99 10.08 -19.33 -11.43
CA PRO A 99 10.57 -19.20 -12.80
C PRO A 99 9.61 -19.76 -13.86
N GLU A 100 8.88 -20.83 -13.55
CA GLU A 100 7.85 -21.42 -14.42
C GLU A 100 6.62 -20.53 -14.66
N ALA A 101 6.37 -19.53 -13.80
CA ALA A 101 5.30 -18.56 -13.99
C ALA A 101 5.70 -17.43 -14.97
N SER A 102 7.00 -17.23 -15.19
CA SER A 102 7.54 -16.34 -16.21
C SER A 102 7.78 -17.12 -17.50
N SER A 103 7.08 -16.75 -18.58
CA SER A 103 7.13 -17.38 -19.91
C SER A 103 8.46 -17.20 -20.67
N GLY A 104 9.60 -17.27 -19.96
CA GLY A 104 10.95 -17.00 -20.47
C GLY A 104 11.30 -15.51 -20.56
N ASN A 105 10.31 -14.62 -20.45
CA ASN A 105 10.52 -13.17 -20.43
C ASN A 105 10.16 -12.59 -19.05
N PRO A 106 11.15 -12.17 -18.22
CA PRO A 106 10.87 -11.58 -16.92
C PRO A 106 10.17 -10.21 -17.00
N ASP A 107 10.26 -9.53 -18.15
CA ASP A 107 9.72 -8.17 -18.36
C ASP A 107 8.28 -8.16 -18.89
N GLY A 108 7.75 -9.33 -19.24
CA GLY A 108 6.36 -9.50 -19.66
C GLY A 108 5.36 -9.10 -18.56
N PRO A 109 5.33 -9.82 -17.42
CA PRO A 109 4.31 -9.64 -16.40
C PRO A 109 4.41 -8.28 -15.68
N LEU A 110 3.26 -7.74 -15.27
CA LEU A 110 3.18 -6.61 -14.34
C LEU A 110 3.34 -7.10 -12.90
N PRO A 111 3.85 -6.26 -11.99
CA PRO A 111 3.81 -6.60 -10.57
C PRO A 111 2.34 -6.63 -10.13
N THR A 112 2.02 -7.55 -9.22
CA THR A 112 0.66 -7.70 -8.69
C THR A 112 0.68 -7.62 -7.18
N ALA A 113 -0.34 -6.99 -6.60
CA ALA A 113 -0.49 -6.87 -5.16
C ALA A 113 -1.72 -7.65 -4.68
N GLN A 114 -1.59 -8.30 -3.52
CA GLN A 114 -2.73 -8.86 -2.79
C GLN A 114 -2.91 -8.07 -1.51
N THR A 115 -3.79 -7.09 -1.57
CA THR A 115 -4.00 -6.10 -0.49
C THR A 115 -4.39 -6.76 0.83
N CYS A 116 -5.20 -7.83 0.80
CA CYS A 116 -5.60 -8.58 2.00
C CYS A 116 -4.43 -9.20 2.76
N PHE A 117 -3.33 -9.53 2.06
CA PHE A 117 -2.15 -10.17 2.64
C PHE A 117 -0.94 -9.24 2.68
N PHE A 118 -1.10 -7.98 2.24
CA PHE A 118 -0.05 -6.99 2.15
C PHE A 118 1.16 -7.49 1.35
N SER A 119 0.90 -8.35 0.35
CA SER A 119 1.92 -8.98 -0.48
C SER A 119 2.03 -8.33 -1.85
N LEU A 120 3.26 -8.24 -2.34
CA LEU A 120 3.64 -7.75 -3.65
C LEU A 120 4.42 -8.85 -4.37
N SER A 121 3.86 -9.36 -5.46
CA SER A 121 4.56 -10.22 -6.41
C SER A 121 5.41 -9.34 -7.32
N LEU A 122 6.72 -9.47 -7.20
CA LEU A 122 7.73 -8.69 -7.89
C LEU A 122 8.57 -9.59 -8.81
N PRO A 123 8.31 -9.57 -10.14
CA PRO A 123 9.15 -10.25 -11.12
C PRO A 123 10.61 -9.78 -11.10
N ARG A 124 11.53 -10.66 -11.48
CA ARG A 124 12.97 -10.34 -11.62
C ARG A 124 13.24 -9.58 -12.91
N TYR A 125 12.74 -8.35 -13.00
CA TYR A 125 12.92 -7.49 -14.17
C TYR A 125 14.39 -7.37 -14.59
N SER A 126 14.62 -7.26 -15.90
CA SER A 126 15.97 -7.19 -16.47
C SER A 126 16.73 -5.91 -16.10
N SER A 127 16.01 -4.83 -15.79
CA SER A 127 16.61 -3.56 -15.39
C SER A 127 15.71 -2.74 -14.45
N LYS A 128 16.33 -1.75 -13.78
CA LYS A 128 15.63 -0.80 -12.90
C LYS A 128 14.62 0.05 -13.67
N GLU A 129 14.92 0.41 -14.91
CA GLU A 129 14.06 1.21 -15.78
C GLU A 129 12.79 0.45 -16.13
N VAL A 130 12.92 -0.85 -16.43
CA VAL A 130 11.76 -1.73 -16.69
C VAL A 130 10.92 -1.85 -15.43
N LEU A 131 11.53 -2.11 -14.27
CA LEU A 131 10.83 -2.17 -12.98
C LEU A 131 10.04 -0.88 -12.73
N ARG A 132 10.68 0.28 -12.89
CA ARG A 132 10.04 1.59 -12.69
C ARG A 132 8.83 1.76 -13.62
N ALA A 133 8.99 1.47 -14.90
CA ALA A 133 7.91 1.61 -15.87
C ALA A 133 6.72 0.67 -15.56
N LYS A 134 7.01 -0.60 -15.25
CA LYS A 134 6.01 -1.63 -14.93
C LYS A 134 5.31 -1.35 -13.60
N LEU A 135 6.03 -0.92 -12.59
CA LEU A 135 5.47 -0.55 -11.29
C LEU A 135 4.54 0.65 -11.41
N ARG A 136 4.97 1.72 -12.10
CA ARG A 136 4.11 2.89 -12.35
C ARG A 136 2.85 2.52 -13.11
N LEU A 137 2.98 1.68 -14.15
CA LEU A 137 1.84 1.22 -14.92
C LEU A 137 0.87 0.41 -14.05
N ALA A 138 1.36 -0.56 -13.27
CA ALA A 138 0.51 -1.35 -12.38
C ALA A 138 -0.21 -0.49 -11.33
N VAL A 139 0.48 0.49 -10.75
CA VAL A 139 -0.12 1.43 -9.79
C VAL A 139 -1.19 2.33 -10.45
N ALA A 140 -0.96 2.76 -11.69
CA ALA A 140 -1.90 3.61 -12.43
C ALA A 140 -3.16 2.86 -12.90
N GLU A 141 -3.00 1.61 -13.32
CA GLU A 141 -4.09 0.77 -13.85
C GLU A 141 -4.86 0.02 -12.75
N ALA A 142 -4.40 0.08 -11.49
CA ALA A 142 -5.12 -0.50 -10.38
C ALA A 142 -6.37 0.34 -10.08
N PRO A 143 -7.59 -0.21 -10.24
CA PRO A 143 -8.82 0.52 -9.93
C PRO A 143 -8.81 0.90 -8.44
N ASN A 144 -8.96 2.20 -8.15
CA ASN A 144 -9.25 2.63 -6.79
C ASN A 144 -10.58 2.00 -6.38
N MET A 145 -10.61 1.19 -5.31
CA MET A 145 -11.88 0.68 -4.76
C MET A 145 -12.85 1.82 -4.37
N ASP A 146 -12.34 3.03 -4.12
CA ASP A 146 -13.15 4.23 -3.86
C ASP A 146 -13.89 4.78 -5.09
N ALA A 147 -13.61 4.28 -6.31
CA ALA A 147 -14.30 4.70 -7.52
C ALA A 147 -15.76 4.21 -7.59
N ASP A 148 -16.17 3.32 -6.69
CA ASP A 148 -17.54 2.81 -6.59
C ASP A 148 -18.50 3.72 -5.81
N VAL A 149 -18.07 4.94 -5.42
CA VAL A 149 -19.02 5.99 -5.03
C VAL A 149 -19.77 6.46 -6.28
N ARG A 150 -20.71 5.64 -6.76
CA ARG A 150 -21.93 6.18 -7.35
C ARG A 150 -22.60 6.93 -6.22
N LEU A 151 -22.46 8.26 -6.22
CA LEU A 151 -23.42 9.12 -5.57
C LEU A 151 -24.77 8.71 -6.15
N HIS A 152 -25.50 7.85 -5.44
CA HIS A 152 -26.92 7.69 -5.69
C HIS A 152 -27.48 9.06 -5.34
N ASN A 153 -27.68 9.90 -6.34
CA ASN A 153 -28.33 11.18 -6.18
C ASN A 153 -29.56 10.93 -5.31
N ALA A 154 -29.60 11.59 -4.16
CA ALA A 154 -30.69 11.49 -3.20
C ALA A 154 -31.96 12.22 -3.70
N ASP A 155 -32.23 12.16 -5.00
CA ASP A 155 -33.40 12.78 -5.64
C ASP A 155 -34.62 11.85 -5.63
N GLY A 156 -34.51 10.64 -5.07
CA GLY A 156 -35.56 9.62 -5.10
C GLY A 156 -36.67 9.72 -4.05
N TRP A 157 -36.70 10.77 -3.21
CA TRP A 157 -37.71 10.92 -2.15
C TRP A 157 -38.56 12.19 -2.25
N ALA A 158 -38.41 12.96 -3.32
CA ALA A 158 -39.20 14.17 -3.55
C ALA A 158 -40.36 13.90 -4.51
N ASP A 159 -41.21 12.91 -4.21
CA ASP A 159 -42.61 12.81 -4.68
C ASP A 159 -43.26 11.49 -4.18
N VAL A 160 -43.71 11.46 -2.92
CA VAL A 160 -44.92 10.74 -2.45
C VAL A 160 -45.52 11.46 -1.26
#